data_AF-A0A7C5DCD9-F1
#
_entry.id   AF-A0A7C5DCD9-F1
#
_cell.length_a   1.000
_cell.length_b   1.000
_cell.length_c   1.000
_cell.angle_alpha   90.00
_cell.angle_beta   90.00
_cell.angle_gamma   90.00
#
_symmetry.space_group_name_H-M   'P 1'
#
loop_
_entity.id
_entity.type
_entity.pdbx_description
1 polymer ?
#
loop_
_entity_poly.entity_id
_entity_poly.type
_entity_poly.pdbx_seq_one_letter_code
_entity_poly.pdbx_strand_id
1 'polypeptide(L)'
;MVILLFFVLENPIEPTPALKSKSLKAVKQFNEVEFLTLSLIRLYQLVLSGQQGNVCNFEPSCSHFSYEAIEEFGPFWGLLLSGDRLERCSPFTFHYIGKFYKVGFVEGRGYKVLEKPDDVWKYK
;
A
#
# COMPACT_ATOMS: atom_id res chain seq x y z
N MET A 1 -8.98 16.47 12.59
CA MET A 1 -7.81 16.20 11.72
C MET A 1 -6.66 15.55 12.48
N VAL A 2 -6.20 16.10 13.62
CA VAL A 2 -5.09 15.49 14.40
C VAL A 2 -5.46 14.14 15.02
N ILE A 3 -6.71 13.97 15.49
CA ILE A 3 -7.19 12.71 16.10
C ILE A 3 -7.25 11.56 15.10
N LEU A 4 -7.64 11.83 13.84
CA LEU A 4 -7.67 10.82 12.79
C LEU A 4 -6.24 10.39 12.40
N LEU A 5 -5.32 11.35 12.30
CA LEU A 5 -3.91 11.07 12.06
C LEU A 5 -3.31 10.24 13.22
N PHE A 6 -3.66 10.57 14.47
CA PHE A 6 -3.21 9.82 15.65
C PHE A 6 -3.69 8.37 15.64
N PHE A 7 -4.97 8.16 15.36
CA PHE A 7 -5.58 6.82 15.31
C PHE A 7 -5.00 5.97 14.17
N VAL A 8 -4.77 6.60 13.01
CA VAL A 8 -4.12 5.97 11.84
C VAL A 8 -2.66 5.67 12.10
N LEU A 9 -1.92 6.45 12.90
CA LEU A 9 -0.54 6.11 13.26
C LEU A 9 -0.49 4.97 14.30
N GLU A 10 -1.45 4.92 15.22
CA GLU A 10 -1.48 3.96 16.31
C GLU A 10 -1.89 2.55 15.87
N ASN A 11 -2.71 2.42 14.82
CA ASN A 11 -3.20 1.13 14.31
C ASN A 11 -3.19 1.13 12.77
N PRO A 12 -2.54 0.15 12.11
CA PRO A 12 -2.60 0.03 10.65
C PRO A 12 -4.03 -0.16 10.17
N ILE A 13 -4.37 0.42 9.02
CA ILE A 13 -5.68 0.16 8.42
C ILE A 13 -5.65 -1.26 7.86
N GLU A 14 -6.22 -2.21 8.60
CA GLU A 14 -6.44 -3.56 8.11
C GLU A 14 -7.73 -3.60 7.28
N PRO A 15 -7.66 -3.87 5.97
CA PRO A 15 -8.86 -4.04 5.17
C PRO A 15 -9.57 -5.32 5.64
N THR A 16 -10.76 -5.15 6.19
CA THR A 16 -11.53 -6.29 6.72
C THR A 16 -11.89 -7.28 5.60
N PRO A 17 -11.94 -8.60 5.87
CA PRO A 17 -12.39 -9.61 4.89
C PRO A 17 -13.85 -9.39 4.45
N ALA A 18 -14.62 -8.55 5.15
CA ALA A 18 -15.93 -8.09 4.70
C ALA A 18 -15.85 -7.14 3.49
N LEU A 19 -14.80 -6.32 3.38
CA LEU A 19 -14.49 -5.52 2.17
C LEU A 19 -14.01 -6.38 1.01
N LYS A 20 -13.40 -7.54 1.32
CA LYS A 20 -13.00 -8.57 0.34
C LYS A 20 -14.21 -9.28 -0.31
N SER A 21 -15.41 -9.05 0.22
CA SER A 21 -16.57 -9.89 -0.02
C SER A 21 -17.69 -9.12 -0.72
N LYS A 22 -18.25 -9.76 -1.76
CA LYS A 22 -19.54 -9.52 -2.41
C LYS A 22 -19.68 -8.52 -3.57
N SER A 23 -18.83 -7.52 -3.81
CA SER A 23 -19.12 -6.53 -4.89
C SER A 23 -18.21 -6.59 -6.13
N LEU A 24 -16.99 -7.11 -6.05
CA LEU A 24 -15.97 -6.94 -7.11
C LEU A 24 -16.00 -7.95 -8.27
N LYS A 25 -16.84 -9.00 -8.19
CA LYS A 25 -16.98 -9.98 -9.30
C LYS A 25 -18.25 -9.84 -10.12
N ALA A 26 -19.31 -9.25 -9.57
CA ALA A 26 -20.60 -9.16 -10.26
C ALA A 26 -20.72 -7.93 -11.15
N VAL A 27 -19.92 -6.88 -10.90
CA VAL A 27 -19.86 -5.69 -11.73
C VAL A 27 -18.41 -5.24 -11.80
N LYS A 28 -17.61 -5.83 -12.70
CA LYS A 28 -16.32 -5.23 -13.09
C LYS A 28 -16.59 -4.01 -13.97
N GLN A 29 -17.20 -2.99 -13.38
CA GLN A 29 -17.35 -1.69 -14.03
C GLN A 29 -16.03 -0.97 -13.82
N PHE A 30 -15.11 -1.15 -14.77
CA PHE A 30 -13.95 -0.29 -14.87
C PHE A 30 -14.46 1.13 -15.04
N ASN A 31 -14.44 1.92 -13.97
CA ASN A 31 -14.73 3.33 -14.07
C ASN A 31 -13.52 4.01 -14.69
N GLU A 32 -13.74 5.03 -15.53
CA GLU A 32 -12.66 5.82 -16.14
C GLU A 32 -11.67 6.34 -15.09
N VAL A 33 -12.16 6.58 -13.87
CA VAL A 33 -11.38 6.99 -12.70
C VAL A 33 -10.38 5.93 -12.25
N GLU A 34 -10.75 4.66 -12.22
CA GLU A 34 -9.84 3.56 -11.82
C GLU A 34 -8.73 3.40 -12.86
N PHE A 35 -9.10 3.38 -14.14
CA PHE A 35 -8.15 3.32 -15.24
C PHE A 35 -7.18 4.51 -15.22
N LEU A 36 -7.69 5.73 -15.02
CA LEU A 36 -6.87 6.92 -14.90
C LEU A 36 -5.92 6.82 -13.71
N THR A 37 -6.41 6.41 -12.54
CA THR A 37 -5.61 6.34 -11.31
C THR A 37 -4.51 5.29 -11.43
N LEU A 38 -4.82 4.08 -11.90
CA LEU A 38 -3.82 3.04 -12.14
C LEU A 38 -2.81 3.46 -13.21
N SER A 39 -3.27 4.13 -14.28
CA SER A 39 -2.38 4.66 -15.34
C SER A 39 -1.43 5.73 -14.80
N LEU A 40 -1.90 6.62 -13.92
CA LEU A 40 -1.06 7.63 -13.27
C LEU A 40 0.00 6.98 -12.36
N ILE A 41 -0.39 5.99 -11.57
CA ILE A 41 0.55 5.24 -10.73
C ILE A 41 1.58 4.51 -11.61
N ARG A 42 1.15 3.93 -12.73
CA ARG A 42 2.07 3.25 -13.65
C ARG A 42 3.03 4.22 -14.34
N LEU A 43 2.54 5.39 -14.76
CA LEU A 43 3.38 6.46 -15.32
C LEU A 43 4.41 6.93 -14.28
N TYR A 44 4.00 7.11 -13.03
CA TYR A 44 4.90 7.42 -11.92
C TYR A 44 5.97 6.33 -11.75
N GLN A 45 5.58 5.05 -11.74
CA GLN A 45 6.51 3.92 -11.62
C GLN A 45 7.54 3.89 -12.75
N LEU A 46 7.17 4.28 -13.98
CA LEU A 46 8.05 4.26 -15.14
C LEU A 46 8.99 5.47 -15.19
N VAL A 47 8.49 6.66 -14.88
CA VAL A 47 9.23 7.92 -15.08
C VAL A 47 10.01 8.33 -13.83
N LEU A 48 9.43 8.13 -12.65
CA LEU A 48 9.94 8.71 -11.39
C LEU A 48 10.56 7.66 -10.46
N SER A 49 10.08 6.41 -10.48
CA SER A 49 10.63 5.35 -9.60
C SER A 49 12.13 5.13 -9.79
N GLY A 50 12.60 5.12 -11.05
CA GLY A 50 14.01 4.95 -11.36
C GLY A 50 14.91 6.07 -10.83
N GLN A 51 14.36 7.29 -10.68
CA GLN A 51 15.09 8.45 -10.15
C GLN A 51 15.14 8.46 -8.61
N GLN A 52 14.15 7.87 -7.96
CA GLN A 52 14.05 7.83 -6.50
C GLN A 52 14.92 6.73 -5.86
N GLY A 53 15.31 5.70 -6.62
CA GLY A 53 16.14 4.61 -6.09
C GLY A 53 15.48 3.87 -4.93
N ASN A 54 16.29 3.43 -3.96
CA ASN A 54 15.86 2.53 -2.88
C ASN A 54 15.39 3.26 -1.59
N VAL A 55 14.58 4.32 -1.75
CA VAL A 55 14.14 5.19 -0.65
C VAL A 55 12.95 4.65 0.16
N CYS A 56 12.10 3.82 -0.45
CA CYS A 56 10.93 3.28 0.24
C CYS A 56 11.36 2.29 1.33
N ASN A 57 10.85 2.45 2.55
CA ASN A 57 11.19 1.58 3.68
C ASN A 57 10.52 0.20 3.61
N PHE A 58 9.45 0.06 2.84
CA PHE A 58 8.62 -1.15 2.78
C PHE A 58 8.93 -2.06 1.58
N GLU A 59 8.66 -3.35 1.75
CA GLU A 59 8.57 -4.37 0.70
C GLU A 59 7.18 -5.03 0.70
N PRO A 60 6.41 -5.00 -0.41
CA PRO A 60 6.69 -4.26 -1.65
C PRO A 60 6.75 -2.74 -1.45
N SER A 61 7.22 -1.97 -2.44
CA SER A 61 7.27 -0.50 -2.30
C SER A 61 5.87 0.11 -2.14
N CYS A 62 5.76 1.30 -1.55
CA CYS A 62 4.48 2.00 -1.41
C CYS A 62 3.77 2.21 -2.75
N SER A 63 4.51 2.45 -3.84
CA SER A 63 3.92 2.60 -5.18
C SER A 63 3.39 1.28 -5.74
N HIS A 64 4.03 0.15 -5.44
CA HIS A 64 3.53 -1.17 -5.81
C HIS A 64 2.29 -1.53 -5.01
N PHE A 65 2.35 -1.33 -3.69
CA PHE A 65 1.19 -1.50 -2.82
C PHE A 65 0.02 -0.62 -3.23
N SER A 66 0.25 0.65 -3.57
CA SER A 66 -0.84 1.55 -3.95
C SER A 66 -1.56 1.09 -5.22
N TYR A 67 -0.79 0.51 -6.16
CA TYR A 67 -1.36 -0.09 -7.36
C TYR A 67 -2.25 -1.29 -7.00
N GLU A 68 -1.71 -2.24 -6.23
CA GLU A 68 -2.43 -3.46 -5.81
C GLU A 68 -3.68 -3.13 -4.96
N ALA A 69 -3.58 -2.16 -4.06
CA ALA A 69 -4.69 -1.74 -3.21
C ALA A 69 -5.83 -1.12 -4.03
N ILE A 70 -5.52 -0.35 -5.08
CA ILE A 70 -6.54 0.22 -5.96
C ILE A 70 -7.12 -0.85 -6.88
N GLU A 71 -6.30 -1.76 -7.39
CA GLU A 71 -6.76 -2.88 -8.22
C GLU A 71 -7.69 -3.83 -7.45
N GLU A 72 -7.41 -4.10 -6.17
CA GLU A 72 -8.20 -5.03 -5.36
C GLU A 72 -9.40 -4.36 -4.67
N PHE A 73 -9.30 -3.11 -4.22
CA PHE A 73 -10.35 -2.45 -3.43
C PHE A 73 -11.04 -1.26 -4.13
N GLY A 74 -10.63 -0.94 -5.36
CA GLY A 74 -11.08 0.23 -6.09
C GLY A 74 -10.41 1.53 -5.62
N PRO A 75 -10.62 2.65 -6.33
CA PRO A 75 -9.87 3.89 -6.10
C PRO A 75 -10.08 4.49 -4.71
N PHE A 76 -11.29 4.44 -4.15
CA PHE A 76 -11.54 5.05 -2.84
C PHE A 76 -10.82 4.33 -1.69
N TRP A 77 -11.06 3.03 -1.54
CA TRP A 77 -10.41 2.23 -0.50
C TRP A 77 -8.91 2.04 -0.75
N GLY A 78 -8.53 1.86 -2.02
CA GLY A 78 -7.13 1.77 -2.40
C GLY A 78 -6.35 3.04 -2.04
N LEU A 79 -6.92 4.24 -2.27
CA LEU A 79 -6.28 5.50 -1.88
C LEU A 79 -6.17 5.66 -0.36
N LEU A 80 -7.19 5.25 0.40
CA LEU A 80 -7.13 5.31 1.87
C LEU A 80 -6.03 4.41 2.44
N LEU A 81 -5.95 3.16 1.95
CA LEU A 81 -4.88 2.22 2.32
C LEU A 81 -3.50 2.75 1.91
N SER A 82 -3.40 3.28 0.70
CA SER A 82 -2.16 3.88 0.18
C SER A 82 -1.70 5.06 1.04
N GLY A 83 -2.63 5.91 1.47
CA GLY A 83 -2.38 7.05 2.36
C GLY A 83 -1.81 6.63 3.70
N ASP A 84 -2.46 5.69 4.40
CA ASP A 84 -1.97 5.14 5.67
C ASP A 84 -0.53 4.60 5.54
N ARG A 85 -0.26 3.83 4.47
CA ARG A 85 1.08 3.30 4.23
C ARG A 85 2.11 4.41 3.96
N LEU A 86 1.75 5.44 3.19
CA LEU A 86 2.66 6.55 2.88
C LEU A 86 3.03 7.35 4.13
N GLU A 87 2.08 7.60 5.03
CA GLU A 87 2.34 8.27 6.32
C GLU A 87 3.32 7.44 7.18
N ARG A 88 3.18 6.11 7.15
CA ARG A 88 4.05 5.18 7.86
C ARG A 88 5.42 5.01 7.19
N CYS A 89 5.52 5.21 5.88
CA CYS A 89 6.77 5.20 5.11
C CYS A 89 7.56 6.51 5.27
N SER A 90 7.67 6.99 6.51
CA SER A 90 8.46 8.15 6.92
C SER A 90 9.67 7.68 7.75
N PRO A 91 10.59 8.57 8.16
CA PRO A 91 11.68 8.20 9.08
C PRO A 91 11.19 7.54 10.39
N PHE A 92 9.91 7.72 10.74
CA PHE A 92 9.30 7.10 11.92
C PHE A 92 8.84 5.65 11.69
N THR A 93 9.07 5.05 10.51
CA THR A 93 8.71 3.64 10.25
C THR A 93 9.27 2.70 11.34
N PHE A 94 10.45 3.01 11.88
CA PHE A 94 11.10 2.20 12.92
C PHE A 94 10.25 1.99 14.17
N HIS A 95 9.37 2.94 14.51
CA HIS A 95 8.47 2.82 15.67
C HIS A 95 7.47 1.65 15.53
N TYR A 96 7.15 1.25 14.31
CA TYR A 96 6.18 0.19 14.02
C TYR A 96 6.81 -1.20 13.88
N ILE A 97 8.14 -1.27 13.84
CA ILE A 97 8.90 -2.52 13.71
C ILE A 97 8.76 -3.32 15.00
N GLY A 98 8.46 -4.61 14.88
CA GLY A 98 8.24 -5.52 16.00
C GLY A 98 6.84 -5.43 16.63
N LYS A 99 6.12 -4.31 16.43
CA LYS A 99 4.72 -4.15 16.84
C LYS A 99 3.75 -4.61 15.75
N PHE A 100 3.90 -4.07 14.55
CA PHE A 100 3.00 -4.34 13.41
C PHE A 100 3.74 -4.98 12.23
N TYR A 101 4.98 -4.57 11.99
CA TYR A 101 5.77 -5.03 10.85
C TYR A 101 7.03 -5.76 11.28
N LYS A 102 7.54 -6.63 10.41
CA LYS A 102 8.82 -7.31 10.58
C LYS A 102 9.86 -6.68 9.68
N VAL A 103 11.13 -6.82 9.99
CA VAL A 103 12.22 -6.46 9.08
C VAL A 103 12.74 -7.74 8.44
N GLY A 104 13.01 -7.68 7.14
CA GLY A 104 13.62 -8.77 6.39
C GLY A 104 14.59 -8.24 5.36
N PHE A 105 15.45 -9.15 4.88
CA PHE A 105 16.40 -8.84 3.82
C PHE A 105 15.75 -9.09 2.46
N VAL A 106 15.80 -8.09 1.60
CA VAL A 106 15.33 -8.15 0.22
C VAL A 106 16.54 -8.08 -0.70
N GLU A 107 16.66 -9.05 -1.59
CA GLU A 107 17.71 -9.06 -2.60
C GLU A 107 17.66 -7.78 -3.45
N GLY A 108 18.82 -7.12 -3.62
CA GLY A 108 18.93 -5.86 -4.37
C GLY A 108 18.40 -4.60 -3.64
N ARG A 109 17.66 -4.73 -2.53
CA ARG A 109 17.12 -3.59 -1.75
C ARG A 109 17.56 -3.56 -0.28
N GLY A 110 18.25 -4.59 0.22
CA GLY A 110 18.75 -4.64 1.59
C GLY A 110 17.65 -4.85 2.63
N TYR A 111 17.87 -4.40 3.87
CA TYR A 111 16.89 -4.56 4.94
C TYR A 111 15.69 -3.62 4.75
N LYS A 112 14.49 -4.21 4.67
CA LYS A 112 13.23 -3.50 4.48
C LYS A 112 12.18 -3.99 5.47
N VAL A 113 11.20 -3.13 5.70
CA VAL A 113 10.01 -3.44 6.49
C VAL A 113 9.08 -4.29 5.64
N LEU A 114 8.91 -5.53 6.05
CA LEU A 114 8.05 -6.50 5.40
C LEU A 114 6.62 -6.29 5.85
N GLU A 115 5.73 -6.25 4.88
CA GLU A 115 4.31 -6.42 5.10
C GLU A 115 4.02 -7.80 5.70
N LYS A 116 2.98 -7.90 6.52
CA LYS A 116 2.63 -9.14 7.21
C LYS A 116 2.30 -10.21 6.17
N PRO A 117 2.87 -11.44 6.28
CA PRO A 117 2.66 -12.51 5.30
C PRO A 117 1.20 -12.88 5.02
N ASP A 118 0.31 -12.64 5.98
CA ASP A 118 -1.13 -12.93 5.88
C ASP A 118 -1.92 -11.82 5.17
N ASP A 119 -1.35 -10.60 5.11
CA ASP A 119 -1.96 -9.40 4.54
C ASP A 119 -1.41 -9.08 3.14
N VAL A 120 -0.30 -9.71 2.73
CA VAL A 120 0.13 -9.69 1.33
C VAL A 120 -1.03 -10.29 0.54
N TRP A 121 -1.74 -9.48 -0.23
CA TRP A 121 -2.88 -9.82 -1.09
C TRP A 121 -2.41 -10.80 -2.16
N LYS A 122 -2.15 -12.04 -1.68
CA LYS A 122 -1.29 -13.06 -2.26
C LYS A 122 -1.46 -13.01 -3.76
N TYR A 123 -0.35 -12.66 -4.42
CA TYR A 123 -0.14 -12.93 -5.83
C TYR A 123 -0.99 -14.13 -6.25
N LYS A 124 -1.85 -13.89 -7.22
CA LYS A 124 -2.28 -14.94 -8.13
C LYS A 124 -1.10 -15.78 -8.59
#